data_AF-A0A6I3B7Z6-F1
#
_entry.id   AF-A0A6I3B7Z6-F1
#
_cell.length_a   1.000
_cell.length_b   1.000
_cell.length_c   1.000
_cell.angle_alpha   90.00
_cell.angle_beta   90.00
_cell.angle_gamma   90.00
#
_symmetry.space_group_name_H-M   'P 1'
#
loop_
_entity.id
_entity.type
_entity.pdbx_description
1 polymer ?
#
loop_
_entity_poly.entity_id
_entity_poly.type
_entity_poly.pdbx_seq_one_letter_code
_entity_poly.pdbx_strand_id
1 'polypeptide(L)'
;MDIDVSALKALVREKDLSLDVVVETIEQALHVAYMHTAGAAERARVSVDRKTGHVVVMASERDEEGNVIREYDDTPEGFGRIAATTARQVLLTRLREAEDDVTLIEFTGREG
;
A
#
# COMPACT_ATOMS: atom_id res chain seq x y z
N MET A 1 -12.34 3.84 10.17
CA MET A 1 -11.50 5.01 9.81
C MET A 1 -10.78 4.61 8.55
N ASP A 2 -11.02 5.36 7.48
CA ASP A 2 -11.01 4.78 6.13
C ASP A 2 -10.24 5.69 5.17
N ILE A 3 -9.50 5.08 4.26
CA ILE A 3 -8.87 5.79 3.15
C ILE A 3 -9.98 6.34 2.23
N ASP A 4 -9.78 7.52 1.67
CA ASP A 4 -10.72 8.09 0.70
C ASP A 4 -10.67 7.31 -0.63
N VAL A 5 -11.49 6.27 -0.71
CA VAL A 5 -11.56 5.37 -1.88
C VAL A 5 -12.09 6.08 -3.12
N SER A 6 -12.88 7.14 -2.95
CA SER A 6 -13.45 7.90 -4.07
C SER A 6 -12.35 8.60 -4.86
N ALA A 7 -11.41 9.24 -4.16
CA ALA A 7 -10.25 9.86 -4.78
C ALA A 7 -9.34 8.83 -5.48
N LEU A 8 -9.09 7.69 -4.83
CA LEU A 8 -8.35 6.57 -5.41
C LEU A 8 -8.98 6.10 -6.72
N LYS A 9 -10.28 5.82 -6.72
CA LYS A 9 -11.00 5.32 -7.90
C LYS A 9 -11.01 6.33 -9.05
N ALA A 10 -11.14 7.62 -8.76
CA ALA A 10 -11.12 8.67 -9.77
C ALA A 10 -9.77 8.70 -10.51
N LEU A 11 -8.66 8.69 -9.76
CA LEU A 11 -7.30 8.72 -10.29
C LEU A 11 -6.94 7.44 -11.06
N VAL A 12 -7.29 6.28 -10.50
CA VAL A 12 -7.07 4.97 -11.13
C VAL A 12 -7.75 4.91 -12.50
N ARG A 13 -8.99 5.40 -12.59
CA ARG A 13 -9.75 5.44 -13.85
C ARG A 13 -9.18 6.42 -14.87
N GLU A 14 -8.62 7.55 -14.44
CA GLU A 14 -8.09 8.57 -15.34
C GLU A 14 -6.78 8.14 -16.01
N LYS A 15 -6.00 7.27 -15.36
CA LYS A 15 -4.67 6.85 -15.80
C LYS A 15 -4.60 5.40 -16.28
N ASP A 16 -5.76 4.78 -16.50
CA ASP A 16 -5.91 3.36 -16.89
C ASP A 16 -5.13 2.39 -15.98
N LEU A 17 -5.04 2.72 -14.69
CA LEU A 17 -4.36 1.89 -13.70
C LEU A 17 -5.32 0.81 -13.21
N SER A 18 -4.76 -0.33 -12.77
CA SER A 18 -5.55 -1.33 -12.05
C SER A 18 -5.67 -0.94 -10.58
N LEU A 19 -6.91 -0.85 -10.06
CA LEU A 19 -7.15 -0.59 -8.65
C LEU A 19 -6.46 -1.63 -7.75
N ASP A 20 -6.40 -2.89 -8.20
CA ASP A 20 -5.75 -3.98 -7.47
C ASP A 20 -4.25 -3.68 -7.29
N VAL A 21 -3.55 -3.31 -8.37
CA VAL A 21 -2.11 -2.99 -8.32
C VAL A 21 -1.82 -1.80 -7.40
N VAL A 22 -2.69 -0.79 -7.42
CA VAL A 22 -2.55 0.38 -6.52
C VAL A 22 -2.78 -0.05 -5.07
N VAL A 23 -3.82 -0.82 -4.79
CA VAL A 23 -4.12 -1.32 -3.44
C VAL A 23 -2.99 -2.20 -2.91
N GLU A 24 -2.45 -3.12 -3.71
CA GLU A 24 -1.31 -3.95 -3.33
C GLU A 24 -0.07 -3.10 -2.99
N THR A 25 0.20 -2.06 -3.78
CA THR A 25 1.32 -1.15 -3.51
C THR A 25 1.11 -0.38 -2.20
N ILE A 26 -0.14 0.02 -1.92
CA ILE A 26 -0.50 0.68 -0.65
C ILE A 26 -0.34 -0.27 0.53
N GLU A 27 -0.79 -1.52 0.42
CA GLU A 27 -0.60 -2.56 1.44
C GLU A 27 0.88 -2.78 1.75
N GLN A 28 1.73 -2.86 0.72
CA GLN A 28 3.18 -3.00 0.88
C GLN A 28 3.80 -1.78 1.58
N ALA A 29 3.47 -0.57 1.14
CA ALA A 29 3.99 0.65 1.74
C ALA A 29 3.54 0.81 3.19
N LEU A 30 2.29 0.42 3.50
CA LEU A 30 1.77 0.40 4.85
C LEU A 30 2.42 -0.67 5.72
N HIS A 31 2.71 -1.85 5.16
CA HIS A 31 3.45 -2.89 5.88
C HIS A 31 4.82 -2.37 6.32
N VAL A 32 5.55 -1.69 5.43
CA VAL A 32 6.83 -1.06 5.78
C VAL A 32 6.65 0.00 6.86
N ALA A 33 5.62 0.86 6.78
CA ALA A 33 5.35 1.87 7.79
C ALA A 33 5.02 1.26 9.17
N TYR A 34 4.25 0.18 9.18
CA TYR A 34 3.94 -0.58 10.40
C TYR A 34 5.21 -1.18 11.01
N MET A 35 6.10 -1.79 10.21
CA MET A 35 7.38 -2.35 10.69
C MET A 35 8.29 -1.31 11.38
N HIS A 36 8.13 -0.02 11.07
CA HIS A 36 8.89 1.06 11.71
C HIS A 36 8.20 1.62 12.98
N THR A 37 7.02 1.11 13.33
CA THR A 37 6.30 1.51 14.53
C THR A 37 6.86 0.77 15.75
N ALA A 38 6.98 1.46 16.88
CA ALA A 38 7.44 0.84 18.12
C ALA A 38 6.44 -0.23 18.59
N GLY A 39 6.93 -1.45 18.83
CA GLY A 39 6.10 -2.59 19.23
C GLY A 39 5.50 -3.40 18.07
N ALA A 40 5.89 -3.12 16.82
CA ALA A 40 5.43 -3.89 15.67
C ALA A 40 5.83 -5.37 15.79
N ALA A 41 4.88 -6.26 15.48
CA ALA A 41 5.12 -7.69 15.44
C ALA A 41 6.09 -8.06 14.31
N GLU A 42 6.96 -9.05 14.53
CA GLU A 42 7.96 -9.49 13.52
C GLU A 42 7.33 -9.92 12.19
N ARG A 43 6.11 -10.43 12.23
CA ARG A 43 5.32 -10.74 11.04
C ARG A 43 3.93 -10.16 11.15
N ALA A 44 3.65 -9.21 10.28
CA ALA A 44 2.30 -8.70 10.09
C ALA A 44 1.94 -8.64 8.60
N ARG A 45 0.65 -8.76 8.32
CA ARG A 45 0.07 -8.54 7.01
C ARG A 45 -0.89 -7.38 7.09
N VAL A 46 -0.70 -6.40 6.21
CA VAL A 46 -1.65 -5.30 6.05
C VAL A 46 -2.65 -5.70 4.96
N SER A 47 -3.93 -5.41 5.20
CA SER A 47 -4.95 -5.51 4.16
C SER A 47 -5.80 -4.25 4.10
N VAL A 48 -6.15 -3.84 2.88
CA VAL A 48 -7.00 -2.69 2.61
C VAL A 48 -8.27 -3.11 1.87
N ASP A 49 -9.44 -2.79 2.43
CA ASP A 49 -10.71 -3.01 1.74
C ASP A 49 -10.88 -2.02 0.57
N ARG A 50 -10.95 -2.55 -0.64
CA ARG A 50 -11.11 -1.78 -1.89
C ARG A 50 -12.45 -1.04 -2.07
N LYS A 51 -13.44 -1.34 -1.24
CA LYS A 51 -14.76 -0.69 -1.26
C LYS A 51 -14.83 0.42 -0.24
N THR A 52 -14.41 0.14 1.00
CA THR A 52 -14.54 1.05 2.13
C THR A 52 -13.27 1.85 2.39
N GLY A 53 -12.10 1.32 2.06
CA GLY A 53 -10.80 1.92 2.38
C GLY A 53 -10.33 1.55 3.79
N HIS A 54 -11.00 0.58 4.42
CA HIS A 54 -10.68 0.12 5.76
C HIS A 54 -9.35 -0.61 5.77
N VAL A 55 -8.46 -0.23 6.69
CA VAL A 55 -7.13 -0.83 6.82
C VAL A 55 -7.06 -1.64 8.09
N VAL A 56 -6.60 -2.87 7.97
CA VAL A 56 -6.36 -3.77 9.10
C VAL A 56 -4.95 -4.31 9.04
N VAL A 57 -4.32 -4.39 10.20
CA VAL A 57 -3.00 -4.99 10.38
C VAL A 57 -3.16 -6.28 11.18
N MET A 58 -2.94 -7.41 10.51
CA MET A 58 -2.99 -8.73 11.13
C MET A 58 -1.58 -9.15 11.50
N ALA A 59 -1.25 -9.12 12.79
CA ALA A 59 0.00 -9.64 13.32
C ALA A 59 -0.11 -11.16 13.53
N SER A 60 0.98 -11.87 13.28
CA SER A 60 1.10 -13.30 13.52
C SER A 60 2.34 -13.60 14.34
N GLU A 61 2.17 -14.29 15.46
CA GLU A 61 3.25 -14.88 16.24
C GLU A 61 3.55 -16.28 15.70
N ARG A 62 4.83 -16.63 15.63
CA ARG A 62 5.27 -17.96 15.22
C ARG A 62 6.17 -18.59 16.28
N ASP A 63 6.12 -19.91 16.36
CA ASP A 63 7.07 -20.68 17.16
C ASP A 63 8.44 -20.77 16.46
N GLU A 64 9.40 -21.42 17.13
CA GLU A 64 10.76 -21.65 16.63
C GLU A 64 10.80 -22.55 15.38
N GLU A 65 9.73 -23.29 15.10
CA GLU A 65 9.55 -24.14 13.91
C GLU A 65 8.88 -23.39 12.74
N GLY A 66 8.46 -22.15 12.97
CA GLY A 66 7.80 -21.30 11.99
C GLY A 66 6.30 -21.53 11.84
N ASN A 67 5.66 -22.30 12.73
CA ASN A 67 4.21 -22.48 12.74
C ASN A 67 3.54 -21.23 13.34
N VAL A 68 2.41 -20.81 12.77
CA VAL A 68 1.63 -19.70 13.31
C VAL A 68 0.94 -20.16 14.60
N ILE A 69 1.38 -19.60 15.72
CA ILE A 69 0.82 -19.90 17.05
C ILE A 69 -0.37 -19.00 17.37
N ARG A 70 -0.37 -17.77 16.85
CA ARG A 70 -1.46 -16.81 17.08
C ARG A 70 -1.52 -15.78 15.97
N GLU A 71 -2.73 -15.42 15.59
CA GLU A 71 -3.02 -14.23 14.78
C GLU A 71 -3.90 -13.27 15.58
N TYR A 72 -3.59 -11.97 15.53
CA TYR A 72 -4.38 -10.93 16.18
C TYR A 72 -4.36 -9.63 15.37
N ASP A 73 -5.38 -8.81 15.59
CA ASP A 73 -5.45 -7.46 15.05
C ASP A 73 -4.52 -6.56 15.89
N ASP A 74 -3.47 -6.04 15.25
CA ASP A 74 -2.52 -5.10 15.84
C ASP A 74 -2.58 -3.75 15.13
N THR A 75 -3.75 -3.37 14.62
CA THR A 75 -3.94 -2.09 13.94
C THR A 75 -3.66 -0.95 14.92
N PRO A 76 -2.58 -0.16 14.73
CA PRO A 76 -2.23 0.89 15.69
C PRO A 76 -3.28 2.00 15.72
N GLU A 77 -3.46 2.63 16.88
CA GLU A 77 -4.34 3.79 16.99
C GLU A 77 -3.85 4.93 16.08
N GLY A 78 -4.75 5.46 15.25
CA GLY A 78 -4.42 6.53 14.31
C GLY A 78 -3.68 6.08 13.03
N PHE A 79 -3.47 4.78 12.83
CA PHE A 79 -2.81 4.25 11.62
C PHE A 79 -3.56 4.62 10.32
N GLY A 80 -4.87 4.88 10.40
CA GLY A 80 -5.65 5.40 9.28
C GLY A 80 -5.11 6.72 8.69
N ARG A 81 -4.49 7.60 9.48
CA ARG A 81 -3.86 8.83 8.96
C ARG A 81 -2.60 8.51 8.15
N ILE A 82 -1.80 7.57 8.65
CA ILE A 82 -0.61 7.08 7.97
C ILE A 82 -1.05 6.44 6.65
N ALA A 83 -2.06 5.55 6.69
CA ALA A 83 -2.66 4.94 5.53
C ALA A 83 -3.14 5.93 4.47
N ALA A 84 -3.91 6.96 4.87
CA ALA A 84 -4.38 7.97 3.92
C ALA A 84 -3.23 8.76 3.27
N THR A 85 -2.16 9.02 4.01
CA THR A 85 -0.98 9.75 3.52
C THR A 85 -0.16 8.89 2.57
N THR A 86 0.10 7.64 2.96
CA THR A 86 0.78 6.64 2.16
C THR A 86 0.02 6.35 0.87
N ALA A 87 -1.31 6.19 0.94
CA ALA A 87 -2.17 5.96 -0.23
C ALA A 87 -2.06 7.09 -1.26
N ARG A 88 -2.12 8.35 -0.80
CA ARG A 88 -1.92 9.52 -1.65
C ARG A 88 -0.52 9.53 -2.27
N GLN A 89 0.51 9.21 -1.48
CA GLN A 89 1.87 9.23 -1.98
C GLN A 89 2.13 8.14 -3.02
N VAL A 90 1.65 6.92 -2.77
CA VAL A 90 1.73 5.79 -3.72
C VAL A 90 1.01 6.12 -5.03
N LEU A 91 -0.19 6.70 -4.95
CA LEU A 91 -0.93 7.19 -6.12
C LEU A 91 -0.10 8.20 -6.93
N LEU A 92 0.48 9.21 -6.26
CA LEU A 92 1.28 10.24 -6.92
C LEU A 92 2.55 9.67 -7.54
N THR A 93 3.20 8.71 -6.88
CA THR A 93 4.35 8.00 -7.44
C THR A 93 3.96 7.23 -8.69
N ARG A 94 2.89 6.43 -8.64
CA ARG A 94 2.39 5.66 -9.78
C ARG A 94 1.99 6.54 -10.96
N LEU A 95 1.39 7.70 -10.67
CA LEU A 95 1.07 8.70 -11.68
C LEU A 95 2.34 9.18 -12.42
N ARG A 96 3.38 9.54 -11.67
CA ARG A 96 4.66 9.99 -12.25
C ARG A 96 5.33 8.88 -13.05
N GLU A 97 5.36 7.66 -12.53
CA GLU A 97 5.94 6.51 -13.24
C GLU A 97 5.23 6.27 -14.58
N ALA A 98 3.90 6.40 -14.62
CA ALA A 98 3.14 6.26 -15.87
C ALA A 98 3.42 7.39 -16.88
N GLU A 99 3.76 8.60 -16.41
CA GLU A 99 4.16 9.72 -17.28
C GLU A 99 5.63 9.59 -17.76
N ASP A 100 6.52 9.13 -16.87
CA ASP A 100 7.95 8.97 -17.15
C ASP A 100 8.24 7.78 -18.07
N ASP A 101 7.48 6.67 -17.96
CA ASP A 101 7.64 5.48 -18.81
C ASP A 101 7.44 5.82 -20.30
N VAL A 102 6.50 6.73 -20.61
CA VAL A 102 6.28 7.24 -21.97
C VAL A 102 7.48 8.06 -22.47
N THR A 103 8.08 8.88 -21.60
CA THR A 103 9.20 9.75 -21.97
C THR A 103 10.50 8.95 -22.17
N LEU A 104 10.74 7.90 -21.38
CA LEU A 104 11.95 7.07 -21.47
C LEU A 104 12.08 6.33 -22.82
N ILE A 105 10.95 5.94 -23.42
CA ILE A 105 10.90 5.33 -24.76
C ILE A 105 11.38 6.32 -25.83
N GLU A 106 11.09 7.62 -25.68
CA GLU A 106 11.48 8.64 -26.67
C GLU A 106 12.98 8.99 -26.63
N PHE A 107 13.67 8.76 -25.50
CA PHE A 107 15.11 9.00 -25.38
C PHE A 107 15.96 7.80 -25.81
N THR A 108 15.51 6.56 -25.57
CA THR A 108 16.25 5.35 -25.96
C THR A 108 16.24 5.08 -27.47
N GLY A 109 15.31 5.70 -28.22
CA GLY A 109 15.23 5.60 -29.68
C GLY A 109 16.15 6.55 -30.47
N ARG A 110 16.94 7.42 -29.81
CA ARG A 110 17.76 8.44 -30.51
C ARG A 110 19.27 8.37 -30.29
N GLU A 111 19.76 7.39 -29.55
CA GLU A 111 21.19 7.14 -29.40
C GLU A 111 21.52 5.72 -29.89
N GLY A 112 21.59 5.59 -31.21
CA GLY A 112 22.05 4.41 -31.95
C GLY A 112 22.48 4.82 -33.35
#